data_AF-A0A9X5I8T9-F1
#
_entry.id   AF-A0A9X5I8T9-F1
#
_cell.length_a   1.000
_cell.length_b   1.000
_cell.length_c   1.000
_cell.angle_alpha   90.00
_cell.angle_beta   90.00
_cell.angle_gamma   90.00
#
_symmetry.space_group_name_H-M   'P 1'
#
loop_
_entity.id
_entity.type
_entity.pdbx_description
1 polymer ?
#
loop_
_entity_poly.entity_id
_entity_poly.type
_entity_poly.pdbx_seq_one_letter_code
_entity_poly.pdbx_strand_id
1 'polypeptide(L)' 'MKRLSFALLSLGTVLVTAVMNVEVYSEYFGDGPPYFGRTTNMDKWSDPLPLLATFDAITLVVCWIGWRWANRSRR' A
#
# COMPACT_ATOMS: atom_id res chain seq x y z
N MET A 1 -4.22 -3.15 -25.94
CA MET A 1 -3.44 -2.12 -25.22
C MET A 1 -4.05 -1.76 -23.86
N LYS A 2 -5.28 -1.23 -23.77
CA LYS A 2 -5.91 -0.81 -22.49
C LYS A 2 -5.76 -1.80 -21.31
N ARG A 3 -5.99 -3.10 -21.53
CA ARG A 3 -5.85 -4.13 -20.48
C ARG A 3 -4.41 -4.33 -19.97
N LEU A 4 -3.46 -4.37 -20.89
CA LEU A 4 -2.04 -4.51 -20.55
C LEU A 4 -1.56 -3.26 -19.80
N SER A 5 -1.95 -2.08 -20.28
CA SER A 5 -1.65 -0.81 -19.62
C SER A 5 -2.23 -0.77 -18.20
N PHE A 6 -3.49 -1.18 -18.00
CA PHE A 6 -4.08 -1.27 -16.66
C PHE A 6 -3.41 -2.31 -15.78
N ALA A 7 -3.08 -3.48 -16.31
CA ALA A 7 -2.40 -4.52 -15.55
C ALA A 7 -1.03 -4.04 -15.05
N LEU A 8 -0.26 -3.37 -15.91
CA LEU A 8 1.03 -2.77 -15.53
C LEU A 8 0.86 -1.65 -14.51
N LEU A 9 -0.14 -0.79 -14.67
CA LEU A 9 -0.45 0.28 -13.72
C LEU A 9 -0.83 -0.31 -12.34
N SER A 10 -1.73 -1.30 -12.30
CA SER A 10 -2.12 -1.99 -11.08
C SER A 10 -0.94 -2.68 -10.40
N LEU A 11 -0.07 -3.33 -11.17
CA LEU A 11 1.15 -3.93 -10.64
C LEU A 11 2.06 -2.86 -10.01
N GLY A 12 2.27 -1.74 -10.70
CA GLY A 12 3.03 -0.61 -10.17
C GLY A 12 2.45 -0.07 -8.87
N THR A 13 1.13 0.14 -8.80
CA THR A 13 0.45 0.60 -7.58
C THR A 13 0.62 -0.38 -6.43
N VAL A 14 0.43 -1.69 -6.67
CA VAL A 14 0.61 -2.72 -5.63
C VAL A 14 2.04 -2.75 -5.12
N LEU A 15 3.04 -2.65 -6.01
CA LEU A 15 4.45 -2.61 -5.61
C LEU A 15 4.77 -1.38 -4.76
N VAL A 16 4.25 -0.21 -5.12
CA VAL A 16 4.44 1.01 -4.32
C VAL A 16 3.79 0.86 -2.94
N THR A 17 2.55 0.35 -2.87
CA THR A 17 1.88 0.08 -1.59
C THR A 17 2.65 -0.93 -0.74
N ALA A 18 3.22 -1.97 -1.36
CA ALA A 18 4.02 -2.97 -0.65
C ALA A 18 5.32 -2.36 -0.08
N VAL A 19 6.04 -1.53 -0.84
CA VAL A 19 7.23 -0.83 -0.34
C VAL A 19 6.87 0.08 0.83
N MET A 20 5.79 0.86 0.72
CA MET A 20 5.32 1.73 1.81
C MET A 20 4.94 0.93 3.07
N ASN A 21 4.30 -0.23 2.91
CA ASN A 21 4.01 -1.13 4.03
C ASN A 21 5.31 -1.57 4.73
N VAL A 22 6.33 -1.98 3.97
CA VAL A 22 7.61 -2.41 4.54
C VAL A 22 8.31 -1.27 5.28
N GLU A 23 8.36 -0.08 4.70
CA GLU A 23 8.98 1.10 5.32
C GLU A 23 8.25 1.48 6.61
N VAL A 24 6.93 1.64 6.58
CA VAL A 24 6.13 2.02 7.76
C VAL A 24 6.18 0.92 8.82
N TYR A 25 6.12 -0.35 8.44
CA TYR A 25 6.22 -1.45 9.39
C TYR A 25 7.60 -1.47 10.06
N SER A 26 8.68 -1.32 9.28
CA SER A 26 10.06 -1.26 9.79
C SER A 26 10.27 -0.04 10.67
N GLU A 27 9.63 1.08 10.34
CA GLU A 27 9.69 2.31 11.11
C GLU A 27 8.97 2.21 12.48
N TYR A 28 7.91 1.41 12.58
CA TYR A 28 7.13 1.24 13.81
C TYR A 28 7.52 0.02 14.65
N PHE A 29 8.04 -1.04 14.02
CA PHE A 29 8.30 -2.34 14.65
C PHE A 29 9.72 -2.88 14.41
N GLY A 30 10.59 -2.17 13.67
CA GLY A 30 11.95 -2.61 13.38
C GLY A 30 12.95 -2.31 14.51
N ASP A 31 14.03 -3.09 14.55
CA ASP A 31 15.11 -2.99 15.56
C ASP A 31 16.28 -2.07 15.13
N GLY A 32 16.10 -1.25 14.10
CA GLY A 32 17.17 -0.50 13.41
C GLY A 32 17.38 0.95 13.89
N PRO A 33 18.62 1.43 14.05
CA PRO A 33 18.93 2.88 14.11
C PRO A 33 18.48 3.60 12.82
N PRO A 34 18.08 4.89 12.83
CA PRO A 34 18.21 5.91 13.87
C PRO A 34 16.92 6.19 14.67
N TYR A 35 15.85 5.44 14.43
CA TYR A 35 14.56 5.65 15.08
C TYR A 35 14.43 4.66 16.23
N PHE A 36 14.84 5.12 17.40
CA PHE A 36 14.56 4.50 18.68
C PHE A 36 13.15 3.89 18.72
N GLY A 37 13.04 2.67 19.26
CA GLY A 37 11.76 2.02 19.50
C GLY A 37 10.77 2.90 20.26
N ARG A 38 9.52 2.44 20.37
CA ARG A 38 8.32 3.16 20.90
C ARG A 38 8.53 4.04 22.15
N THR A 39 9.61 3.89 22.90
CA THR A 39 9.97 4.77 24.02
C THR A 39 10.37 6.20 23.63
N THR A 40 10.87 6.44 22.41
CA THR A 40 11.45 7.76 22.06
C THR A 40 10.68 8.51 20.98
N ASN A 41 9.89 7.83 20.13
CA ASN A 41 9.03 8.48 19.14
C ASN A 41 7.56 8.37 19.57
N MET A 42 7.06 9.42 20.24
CA MET A 42 5.72 9.47 20.82
C MET A 42 4.60 9.59 19.77
N ASP A 43 4.94 10.03 18.56
CA ASP A 43 4.08 10.00 17.36
C ASP A 43 3.76 8.57 16.89
N LYS A 44 4.61 7.59 17.20
CA LYS A 44 4.48 6.17 16.78
C LYS A 44 3.83 5.25 17.82
N TRP A 45 3.16 5.82 18.82
CA TRP A 45 2.45 5.05 19.86
C TRP A 45 1.16 4.40 19.35
N SER A 46 0.58 4.96 18.29
CA SER A 46 -0.58 4.38 17.62
C SER A 46 -0.16 3.15 16.82
N ASP A 47 -0.98 2.10 16.85
CA ASP A 47 -0.81 0.95 15.97
C ASP A 47 -0.95 1.40 14.50
N PRO A 48 0.06 1.19 13.64
CA PRO A 48 -0.02 1.56 12.23
C PRO A 48 -0.85 0.57 11.41
N LEU A 49 -1.14 -0.63 11.92
CA LEU A 49 -1.81 -1.69 11.16
C LEU A 49 -3.20 -1.29 10.64
N PRO A 50 -4.07 -0.60 11.40
CA PRO A 50 -5.35 -0.12 10.87
C PRO A 50 -5.19 0.85 9.70
N LEU A 51 -4.18 1.73 9.74
CA LEU A 51 -3.90 2.67 8.66
C LEU A 51 -3.35 1.94 7.42
N LEU A 52 -2.41 1.02 7.61
CA LEU A 52 -1.86 0.18 6.54
C LEU A 52 -2.95 -0.66 5.86
N ALA A 53 -3.81 -1.33 6.65
CA ALA A 53 -4.94 -2.08 6.13
C ALA A 53 -5.93 -1.22 5.33
N THR A 54 -6.11 0.04 5.75
CA THR A 54 -6.94 1.00 5.01
C THR A 54 -6.32 1.32 3.64
N PHE A 55 -5.02 1.55 3.56
CA PHE A 55 -4.33 1.77 2.29
C PHE A 55 -4.38 0.54 1.38
N ASP A 56 -4.17 -0.65 1.92
CA ASP A 56 -4.29 -1.90 1.16
C ASP A 56 -5.70 -2.06 0.57
N ALA A 57 -6.74 -1.81 1.38
CA ALA A 57 -8.12 -1.86 0.92
C ALA A 57 -8.39 -0.86 -0.22
N ILE A 58 -7.90 0.37 -0.09
CA ILE A 58 -8.02 1.40 -1.13
C ILE A 58 -7.31 0.96 -2.42
N THR A 59 -6.08 0.47 -2.32
CA THR A 59 -5.31 -0.04 -3.47
C THR A 59 -6.06 -1.15 -4.20
N LEU A 60 -6.63 -2.11 -3.46
CA LEU A 60 -7.41 -3.21 -4.03
C LEU A 60 -8.69 -2.70 -4.71
N VAL A 61 -9.41 -1.76 -4.10
CA VAL A 61 -10.61 -1.15 -4.70
C VAL A 61 -10.27 -0.42 -6.01
N VAL A 62 -9.21 0.39 -6.02
CA VAL A 62 -8.77 1.10 -7.24
C VAL A 62 -8.40 0.11 -8.35
N CYS A 63 -7.62 -0.92 -8.04
CA CYS A 63 -7.26 -1.96 -9.00
C CYS A 63 -8.49 -2.68 -9.55
N TRP A 64 -9.45 -3.00 -8.69
CA TRP A 64 -10.68 -3.68 -9.08
C TRP A 64 -11.59 -2.81 -9.97
N ILE A 65 -11.74 -1.52 -9.65
CA ILE A 65 -12.48 -0.56 -10.49
C ILE A 65 -11.81 -0.44 -11.86
N GLY A 66 -10.49 -0.25 -11.89
CA GLY A 66 -9.70 -0.15 -13.12
C GLY A 66 -9.82 -1.41 -13.98
N TRP A 67 -9.72 -2.59 -13.37
CA TRP A 67 -9.91 -3.88 -14.03
C TRP A 67 -11.33 -4.03 -14.61
N ARG A 68 -12.38 -3.66 -13.85
CA ARG A 68 -13.75 -3.66 -14.35
C ARG A 68 -13.95 -2.72 -15.53
N TRP A 69 -13.36 -1.52 -15.48
CA TRP A 69 -13.44 -0.56 -16.57
C TRP A 69 -12.73 -1.07 -17.84
N ALA A 70 -11.52 -1.59 -17.69
CA ALA A 70 -10.74 -2.17 -18.80
C ALA A 70 -11.42 -3.38 -19.45
N ASN A 71 -12.31 -4.07 -18.72
CA ASN A 71 -13.07 -5.22 -19.20
C ASN A 71 -14.47 -4.87 -19.74
N ARG A 72 -15.05 -3.72 -19.38
CA ARG A 72 -16.35 -3.27 -19.88
C ARG A 72 -16.33 -2.88 -21.35
N SER A 73 -15.19 -2.48 -21.92
CA SER A 73 -15.05 -2.06 -23.33
C SER A 73 -15.22 -3.18 -24.38
N ARG A 74 -15.91 -4.27 -24.02
CA ARG A 74 -16.13 -5.47 -24.84
C ARG A 74 -17.61 -5.87 -24.97
N ARG A 75 -18.52 -5.14 -24.32
CA ARG A 75 -19.96 -5.22 -24.61
C ARG A 75 -20.32 -4.05 -25.50
#